data_AF-A0A6N7SUU1-F1
#
_entry.id   AF-A0A6N7SUU1-F1
#
_cell.length_a   1.000
_cell.length_b   1.000
_cell.length_c   1.000
_cell.angle_alpha   90.00
_cell.angle_beta   90.00
_cell.angle_gamma   90.00
#
_symmetry.space_group_name_H-M   'P 1'
#
loop_
_entity.id
_entity.type
_entity.pdbx_description
1 polymer ?
#
loop_
_entity_poly.entity_id
_entity_poly.type
_entity_poly.pdbx_seq_one_letter_code
_entity_poly.pdbx_strand_id
1 'polypeptide(L)'
;MCVPEVICYYRKGKQRKTEERTMKNVYELRNEFELKEWRTAITREDFEAAFYKTKEKITFTLNGWDGKSYDGESRSGCIYRTSIKGFEDETFVKVGKHLFYIVEDSNVLEHATGEYHKEADWFLDVLRKN
;
A
#
# COMPACT_ATOMS: atom_id res chain seq x y z
N MET A 1 30.91 -42.94 -32.88
CA MET A 1 31.09 -41.47 -32.97
C MET A 1 30.21 -40.86 -31.90
N CYS A 2 30.82 -40.38 -30.81
CA CYS A 2 30.12 -39.85 -29.64
C CYS A 2 29.76 -38.38 -29.87
N VAL A 3 28.49 -38.02 -29.64
CA VAL A 3 28.04 -36.63 -29.52
C VAL A 3 28.46 -36.09 -28.14
N PRO A 4 28.99 -34.87 -28.01
CA PRO A 4 29.24 -34.29 -26.71
C PRO A 4 27.95 -33.63 -26.18
N GLU A 5 27.55 -34.03 -24.97
CA GLU A 5 26.48 -33.41 -24.21
C GLU A 5 26.86 -31.96 -23.85
N VAL A 6 26.04 -31.00 -24.26
CA VAL A 6 26.14 -29.61 -23.84
C VAL A 6 25.63 -29.52 -22.40
N ILE A 7 26.54 -29.53 -21.43
CA ILE A 7 26.22 -29.28 -20.03
C ILE A 7 25.96 -27.78 -19.86
N CYS A 8 24.68 -27.40 -19.86
CA CYS A 8 24.25 -26.05 -19.46
C CYS A 8 24.45 -25.87 -17.95
N TYR A 9 25.55 -25.22 -17.55
CA TYR A 9 25.74 -24.81 -16.17
C TYR A 9 24.79 -23.66 -15.83
N TYR A 10 23.72 -23.94 -15.08
CA TYR A 10 22.90 -22.91 -14.43
C TYR A 10 23.72 -22.22 -13.33
N ARG A 11 24.18 -21.00 -13.61
CA ARG A 11 24.83 -20.12 -12.63
C ARG A 11 23.76 -19.63 -11.66
N LYS A 12 23.62 -20.26 -10.48
CA LYS A 12 22.76 -19.76 -9.40
C LYS A 12 23.18 -18.34 -9.02
N GLY A 13 22.34 -17.37 -9.37
CA GLY A 13 22.47 -15.98 -8.96
C GLY A 13 22.54 -15.89 -7.45
N LYS A 14 23.55 -15.17 -6.97
CA LYS A 14 23.79 -14.86 -5.55
C LYS A 14 22.58 -14.07 -5.02
N GLN A 15 21.76 -14.67 -4.16
CA GLN A 15 20.70 -13.93 -3.47
C GLN A 15 21.38 -12.81 -2.69
N ARG A 16 21.08 -11.56 -3.06
CA ARG A 16 21.42 -10.41 -2.22
C ARG A 16 20.65 -10.60 -0.92
N LYS A 17 21.38 -10.59 0.20
CA LYS A 17 20.83 -10.65 1.54
C LYS A 17 20.03 -9.37 1.74
N THR A 18 18.73 -9.42 1.44
CA THR A 18 17.78 -8.38 1.81
C THR A 18 17.87 -8.27 3.32
N GLU A 19 18.20 -7.09 3.82
CA GLU A 19 18.10 -6.80 5.25
C GLU A 19 16.69 -7.16 5.68
N GLU A 20 16.59 -8.03 6.68
CA GLU A 20 15.33 -8.47 7.27
C GLU A 20 14.73 -7.27 8.02
N ARG A 21 14.15 -6.33 7.26
CA ARG A 21 13.11 -5.45 7.80
C ARG A 21 12.08 -6.42 8.32
N THR A 22 11.88 -6.45 9.63
CA THR A 22 10.62 -6.91 10.19
C THR A 22 9.55 -6.12 9.47
N MET A 23 8.91 -6.72 8.45
CA MET A 23 7.76 -6.15 7.77
C MET A 23 6.70 -6.02 8.85
N LYS A 24 6.68 -4.88 9.53
CA LYS A 24 5.58 -4.56 10.42
C LYS A 24 4.36 -4.55 9.54
N ASN A 25 3.38 -5.34 9.90
CA ASN A 25 2.12 -5.32 9.18
C ASN A 25 1.54 -3.91 9.37
N VAL A 26 1.23 -3.20 8.29
CA VAL A 26 0.67 -1.84 8.36
C VAL A 26 -0.56 -1.80 9.26
N TYR A 27 -1.33 -2.89 9.34
CA TYR A 27 -2.48 -2.98 10.26
C TYR A 27 -2.09 -2.84 11.75
N GLU A 28 -0.87 -3.16 12.15
CA GLU A 28 -0.39 -2.97 13.53
C GLU A 28 -0.34 -1.48 13.91
N LEU A 29 -0.19 -0.57 12.94
CA LEU A 29 -0.26 0.87 13.15
C LEU A 29 -1.59 1.29 13.80
N ARG A 30 -2.66 0.52 13.60
CA ARG A 30 -3.96 0.81 14.22
C ARG A 30 -3.92 0.77 15.75
N ASN A 31 -2.95 0.08 16.35
CA ASN A 31 -2.79 -0.01 17.80
C ASN A 31 -2.31 1.31 18.42
N GLU A 32 -1.77 2.23 17.61
CA GLU A 32 -1.31 3.56 18.04
C GLU A 32 -2.46 4.57 18.17
N PHE A 33 -3.69 4.17 17.83
CA PHE A 33 -4.85 5.06 17.81
C PHE A 33 -5.97 4.57 18.74
N GLU A 34 -6.74 5.52 19.28
CA GLU A 34 -8.03 5.23 19.90
C GLU A 34 -9.11 5.09 18.82
N LEU A 35 -9.31 3.85 18.37
CA LEU A 35 -10.25 3.57 17.27
C LEU A 35 -11.71 3.70 17.71
N LYS A 36 -12.49 4.42 16.91
CA LYS A 36 -13.94 4.64 17.02
C LYS A 36 -14.69 3.79 15.99
N GLU A 37 -16.02 3.87 16.06
CA GLU A 37 -16.97 3.20 15.13
C GLU A 37 -16.54 1.77 14.77
N TRP A 38 -16.81 0.82 15.66
CA TRP A 38 -16.47 -0.60 15.43
C TRP A 38 -14.97 -0.86 15.22
N ARG A 39 -14.11 -0.01 15.80
CA ARG A 39 -12.64 -0.07 15.65
C ARG A 39 -12.17 0.14 14.21
N THR A 40 -12.92 0.91 13.43
CA THR A 40 -12.61 1.16 12.01
C THR A 40 -12.25 2.61 11.70
N ALA A 41 -12.44 3.53 12.66
CA ALA A 41 -12.28 4.96 12.39
C ALA A 41 -11.42 5.69 13.43
N ILE A 42 -10.82 6.81 13.04
CA ILE A 42 -10.16 7.76 13.96
C ILE A 42 -10.77 9.16 13.80
N THR A 43 -10.54 10.03 14.77
CA THR A 43 -10.98 11.42 14.64
C THR A 43 -10.16 12.15 13.58
N ARG A 44 -10.69 13.29 13.11
CA ARG A 44 -9.94 14.15 12.21
C ARG A 44 -8.68 14.70 12.88
N GLU A 45 -8.78 15.03 14.17
CA GLU A 45 -7.70 15.54 14.99
C GLU A 45 -6.55 14.54 15.09
N ASP A 46 -6.86 13.26 15.37
CA ASP A 46 -5.85 12.19 15.42
C ASP A 46 -5.19 11.97 14.04
N PHE A 47 -5.99 12.04 12.97
CA PHE A 47 -5.47 11.94 11.62
C PHE A 47 -4.48 13.07 11.30
N GLU A 48 -4.84 14.32 11.59
CA GLU A 48 -3.98 15.49 11.33
C GLU A 48 -2.73 15.52 12.24
N ALA A 49 -2.79 14.89 13.42
CA ALA A 49 -1.64 14.75 14.31
C ALA A 49 -0.64 13.68 13.83
N ALA A 50 -1.13 12.57 13.28
CA ALA A 50 -0.30 11.41 12.93
C ALA A 50 0.12 11.35 11.45
N PHE A 51 -0.64 11.97 10.56
CA PHE A 51 -0.42 11.92 9.12
C PHE A 51 -0.23 13.32 8.54
N TYR A 52 0.72 13.44 7.62
CA TYR A 52 0.99 14.67 6.90
C TYR A 52 0.94 14.45 5.41
N LYS A 53 0.32 15.42 4.72
CA LYS A 53 0.20 15.42 3.27
C LYS A 53 1.52 15.87 2.63
N THR A 54 2.00 15.11 1.67
CA THR A 54 3.17 15.47 0.86
C THR A 54 2.75 16.18 -0.44
N LYS A 55 3.73 16.74 -1.17
CA LYS A 55 3.51 17.30 -2.51
C LYS A 55 3.49 16.22 -3.61
N GLU A 56 3.96 15.03 -3.30
CA GLU A 56 4.05 13.91 -4.22
C GLU A 56 2.66 13.36 -4.53
N LYS A 57 2.49 12.87 -5.75
CA LYS A 57 1.26 12.24 -6.22
C LYS A 57 1.55 10.79 -6.61
N ILE A 58 0.54 9.96 -6.43
CA ILE A 58 0.56 8.56 -6.85
C ILE A 58 -0.72 8.24 -7.59
N THR A 59 -0.57 7.42 -8.63
CA THR A 59 -1.68 6.74 -9.31
C THR A 59 -1.79 5.32 -8.77
N PHE A 60 -2.97 4.94 -8.32
CA PHE A 60 -3.22 3.67 -7.65
C PHE A 60 -4.57 3.10 -8.05
N THR A 61 -4.74 1.79 -7.92
CA THR A 61 -6.00 1.08 -8.08
C THR A 61 -6.54 0.64 -6.73
N LEU A 62 -7.86 0.70 -6.58
CA LEU A 62 -8.55 0.13 -5.42
C LEU A 62 -9.10 -1.25 -5.79
N ASN A 63 -8.66 -2.29 -5.10
CA ASN A 63 -9.40 -3.55 -5.10
C ASN A 63 -10.58 -3.38 -4.14
N GLY A 64 -11.81 -3.50 -4.66
CA GLY A 64 -13.03 -3.25 -3.88
C GLY A 64 -13.11 -4.15 -2.64
N TRP A 65 -13.56 -3.60 -1.51
CA TRP A 65 -13.72 -4.34 -0.25
C TRP A 65 -14.91 -5.34 -0.29
N ASP A 66 -15.88 -5.14 -1.18
CA ASP A 66 -17.11 -5.95 -1.29
C ASP A 66 -17.15 -6.88 -2.51
N GLY A 67 -16.02 -7.07 -3.21
CA GLY A 67 -15.97 -7.83 -4.46
C GLY A 67 -16.60 -7.12 -5.66
N LYS A 68 -17.04 -5.87 -5.52
CA LYS A 68 -17.30 -4.98 -6.65
C LYS A 68 -16.00 -4.27 -6.97
N SER A 69 -15.18 -4.94 -7.77
CA SER A 69 -14.03 -4.34 -8.42
C SER A 69 -14.46 -3.05 -9.08
N TYR A 70 -13.72 -1.96 -8.88
CA TYR A 70 -13.86 -0.76 -9.70
C TYR A 70 -13.32 -1.00 -11.12
N ASP A 71 -13.39 -2.22 -11.66
CA ASP A 71 -12.75 -2.67 -12.91
C ASP A 71 -11.26 -2.29 -13.05
N GLY A 72 -10.56 -2.12 -11.92
CA GLY A 72 -9.18 -1.63 -11.91
C GLY A 72 -9.04 -0.15 -12.24
N GLU A 73 -10.12 0.65 -12.12
CA GLU A 73 -10.12 2.11 -12.32
C GLU A 73 -9.02 2.73 -11.45
N SER A 74 -8.09 3.38 -12.13
CA SER A 74 -6.99 4.07 -11.48
C SER A 74 -7.45 5.43 -10.96
N ARG A 75 -6.91 5.81 -9.80
CA ARG A 75 -7.14 7.10 -9.17
C ARG A 75 -5.81 7.76 -8.87
N SER A 76 -5.82 9.09 -8.88
CA SER A 76 -4.65 9.89 -8.51
C SER A 76 -4.92 10.67 -7.24
N GLY A 77 -3.97 10.60 -6.29
CA GLY A 77 -4.06 11.30 -5.01
C GLY A 77 -2.70 11.84 -4.58
N CYS A 78 -2.71 12.74 -3.58
CA CYS A 78 -1.47 13.11 -2.91
C CYS A 78 -1.09 12.03 -1.90
N ILE A 79 0.21 11.76 -1.81
CA ILE A 79 0.74 10.84 -0.80
C ILE A 79 0.64 11.47 0.57
N TYR A 80 0.19 10.68 1.54
CA TYR A 80 0.31 10.95 2.97
C TYR A 80 1.39 10.03 3.54
N ARG A 81 2.14 10.56 4.49
CA ARG A 81 3.13 9.84 5.29
C ARG A 81 2.77 9.97 6.76
N THR A 82 3.28 9.07 7.58
CA THR A 82 3.11 9.12 9.04
C THR A 82 4.43 9.41 9.74
N SER A 83 4.36 10.10 10.87
CA SER A 83 5.48 10.31 11.78
C SER A 83 5.61 9.22 12.85
N ILE A 84 4.75 8.19 12.81
CA ILE A 84 4.75 7.10 13.78
C ILE A 84 5.95 6.18 13.55
N LYS A 85 6.67 5.90 14.64
CA LYS A 85 7.95 5.19 14.59
C LYS A 85 7.81 3.75 14.11
N GLY A 86 8.59 3.41 13.09
CA GLY A 86 8.59 2.10 12.44
C GLY A 86 7.55 1.94 11.32
N PHE A 87 6.87 3.02 10.93
CA PHE A 87 5.93 3.06 9.80
C PHE A 87 6.22 4.26 8.86
N GLU A 88 7.39 4.88 8.98
CA GLU A 88 7.75 6.10 8.24
C GLU A 88 7.84 5.85 6.73
N ASP A 89 8.17 4.63 6.33
CA ASP A 89 8.28 4.22 4.93
C ASP A 89 6.93 3.85 4.31
N GLU A 90 5.87 3.74 5.12
CA GLU A 90 4.54 3.41 4.62
C GLU A 90 3.94 4.57 3.83
N THR A 91 3.28 4.23 2.72
CA THR A 91 2.66 5.20 1.81
C THR A 91 1.15 5.13 1.95
N PHE A 92 0.51 6.27 2.22
CA PHE A 92 -0.94 6.35 2.36
C PHE A 92 -1.56 7.28 1.32
N VAL A 93 -2.83 7.04 1.01
CA VAL A 93 -3.67 7.92 0.18
C VAL A 93 -5.04 8.08 0.81
N LYS A 94 -5.58 9.30 0.80
CA LYS A 94 -6.90 9.60 1.36
C LYS A 94 -7.90 9.87 0.25
N VAL A 95 -9.01 9.14 0.23
CA VAL A 95 -10.12 9.33 -0.70
C VAL A 95 -11.43 9.50 0.09
N GLY A 96 -11.98 10.71 0.07
CA GLY A 96 -13.18 11.02 0.86
C GLY A 96 -12.91 10.81 2.36
N LYS A 97 -13.69 9.94 3.02
CA LYS A 97 -13.47 9.57 4.43
C LYS A 97 -12.45 8.44 4.61
N HIS A 98 -12.10 7.70 3.56
CA HIS A 98 -11.27 6.51 3.67
C HIS A 98 -9.78 6.86 3.54
N LEU A 99 -8.97 6.27 4.40
CA LEU A 99 -7.52 6.24 4.32
C LEU A 99 -7.11 4.85 3.85
N PHE A 100 -6.27 4.79 2.82
CA PHE A 100 -5.72 3.57 2.26
C PHE A 100 -4.21 3.56 2.43
N TYR A 101 -3.63 2.39 2.55
CA TYR A 101 -2.19 2.18 2.43
C TYR A 101 -1.88 1.57 1.06
N ILE A 102 -0.70 1.85 0.54
CA ILE A 102 -0.23 1.30 -0.73
C ILE A 102 0.50 -0.02 -0.44
N VAL A 103 0.12 -1.07 -1.14
CA VAL A 103 0.81 -2.36 -1.08
C VAL A 103 2.03 -2.30 -2.00
N GLU A 104 3.21 -2.05 -1.44
CA GLU A 104 4.42 -1.73 -2.22
C GLU A 104 4.78 -2.79 -3.26
N ASP A 105 4.60 -4.07 -2.93
CA ASP A 105 4.95 -5.20 -3.80
C ASP A 105 3.82 -5.63 -4.76
N SER A 106 2.67 -4.94 -4.74
CA SER A 106 1.52 -5.28 -5.59
C SER A 106 1.23 -4.21 -6.64
N ASN A 107 0.84 -4.67 -7.83
CA ASN A 107 0.33 -3.81 -8.90
C ASN A 107 -0.87 -4.49 -9.57
N VAL A 108 -1.86 -3.70 -9.95
CA VAL A 108 -3.08 -4.17 -10.63
C VAL A 108 -3.09 -3.62 -12.06
N LEU A 109 -3.53 -4.45 -13.01
CA LEU A 109 -3.75 -4.07 -14.40
C LEU A 109 -5.08 -3.31 -14.51
N GLU A 110 -5.03 -2.07 -14.99
CA GLU A 110 -6.21 -1.35 -15.41
C GLU A 110 -6.63 -1.85 -16.81
N HIS A 111 -7.77 -2.53 -16.91
CA HIS A 111 -8.19 -3.14 -18.18
C HIS A 111 -8.54 -2.14 -19.27
N ALA A 112 -8.96 -0.93 -18.90
CA ALA A 112 -9.31 0.12 -19.85
C ALA A 112 -8.08 0.72 -20.57
N THR A 113 -6.95 0.85 -19.86
CA THR A 113 -5.74 1.52 -20.35
C THR A 113 -4.61 0.55 -20.69
N GLY A 114 -4.62 -0.64 -20.07
CA GLY A 114 -3.53 -1.61 -20.16
C GLY A 114 -2.31 -1.26 -19.29
N GLU A 115 -2.43 -0.23 -18.43
CA GLU A 115 -1.36 0.20 -17.53
C GLU A 115 -1.43 -0.55 -16.19
N TYR A 116 -0.26 -0.70 -15.54
CA TYR A 116 -0.17 -1.24 -14.19
C TYR A 116 -0.01 -0.09 -13.19
N HIS A 117 -0.83 -0.10 -12.15
CA HIS A 117 -0.71 0.85 -11.04
C HIS A 117 -0.60 0.13 -9.71
N LYS A 118 -0.10 0.84 -8.70
CA LYS A 118 0.03 0.29 -7.36
C LYS A 118 -1.33 -0.05 -6.77
N GLU A 119 -1.40 -1.18 -6.07
CA GLU A 119 -2.59 -1.55 -5.31
C GLU A 119 -2.69 -0.71 -4.03
N ALA A 120 -3.90 -0.26 -3.71
CA ALA A 120 -4.21 0.35 -2.43
C ALA A 120 -5.30 -0.46 -1.72
N ASP A 121 -5.09 -0.70 -0.43
CA ASP A 121 -6.02 -1.43 0.44
C ASP A 121 -6.47 -0.55 1.61
N TRP A 122 -7.69 -0.79 2.11
CA TRP A 122 -8.32 0.06 3.10
C TRP A 122 -7.61 -0.04 4.45
N PHE A 123 -7.23 1.11 4.99
CA PHE A 123 -6.55 1.20 6.29
C PHE A 123 -7.45 1.66 7.42
N LEU A 124 -8.24 2.72 7.29
CA LEU A 124 -9.23 3.15 8.30
C LEU A 124 -10.08 4.30 7.76
N ASP A 125 -11.14 4.63 8.47
CA ASP A 125 -11.97 5.80 8.19
C ASP A 125 -11.53 7.01 9.04
N VAL A 126 -11.57 8.19 8.44
CA VAL A 126 -11.33 9.47 9.12
C VAL A 126 -12.68 10.16 9.30
N LEU A 127 -13.10 10.29 10.55
CA LEU A 127 -14.37 10.92 10.89
C LEU A 127 -14.37 12.39 10.48
N ARG A 128 -15.55 12.90 10.10
CA ARG A 128 -15.73 14.31 9.82
C ARG A 128 -15.64 15.09 11.14
N LYS A 129 -15.03 16.27 11.10
CA LYS A 129 -15.13 17.21 12.21
C LYS A 129 -16.59 17.63 12.32
N ASN A 130 -17.19 17.39 13.49
CA ASN A 130 -18.53 17.87 13.81
C ASN A 130 -18.59 19.40 13.81
#